data_AF-A0A925MI94-F1
#
_entry.id   AF-A0A925MI94-F1
#
_cell.length_a   1.000
_cell.length_b   1.000
_cell.length_c   1.000
_cell.angle_alpha   90.00
_cell.angle_beta   90.00
_cell.angle_gamma   90.00
#
_symmetry.space_group_name_H-M   'P 1'
#
loop_
_entity.id
_entity.type
_entity.pdbx_description
1 polymer ?
#
loop_
_entity_poly.entity_id
_entity_poly.type
_entity_poly.pdbx_seq_one_letter_code
_entity_poly.pdbx_strand_id
1 'polypeptide(L)'
;MRLFSSALLGFSVLTTATIASAHPTIVSGPAATTKTQKVTFGIAHGCDGADTVKFRVEIPAGISAVRPLTSDFGKPVVTKTGTSVTSVTWEKPAGDAQPDDVQFYELTLRLRVDAPAFTTVLFPVYQTCKPAVGPEIEVPWIEAPGGTGEPAPALIVAPAHIPGWNKITLDATTTVPAASIATYLGDAQIVWRGSAAFSTNANTMAQVAATPGATVLSGDLLPNDVLWVKY
;
A
#
# COMPACT_ATOMS: atom_id res chain seq x y z
N MET A 1 -21.28 -12.07 59.16
CA MET A 1 -21.82 -11.39 57.98
C MET A 1 -20.63 -10.94 57.14
N ARG A 2 -20.55 -11.40 55.89
CA ARG A 2 -19.44 -11.21 54.93
C ARG A 2 -19.44 -9.78 54.40
N LEU A 3 -18.29 -9.23 54.02
CA LEU A 3 -18.17 -8.25 52.94
C LEU A 3 -16.79 -8.41 52.29
N PHE A 4 -16.76 -9.09 51.13
CA PHE A 4 -15.62 -9.14 50.23
C PHE A 4 -15.74 -7.93 49.28
N SER A 5 -14.73 -7.06 49.25
CA SER A 5 -14.64 -5.99 48.24
C SER A 5 -14.02 -6.55 46.97
N SER A 6 -14.84 -6.79 45.95
CA SER A 6 -14.39 -7.08 44.58
C SER A 6 -14.04 -5.77 43.86
N ALA A 7 -12.76 -5.58 43.54
CA ALA A 7 -12.32 -4.54 42.62
C ALA A 7 -12.55 -5.01 41.18
N LEU A 8 -13.46 -4.36 40.44
CA LEU A 8 -13.58 -4.55 39.00
C LEU A 8 -12.44 -3.78 38.30
N LEU A 9 -11.51 -4.50 37.68
CA LEU A 9 -10.63 -3.94 36.65
C LEU A 9 -11.45 -3.73 35.37
N GLY A 10 -11.64 -2.48 34.97
CA GLY A 10 -12.26 -2.12 33.69
C GLY A 10 -11.34 -2.46 32.52
N PHE A 11 -11.75 -3.41 31.70
CA PHE A 11 -11.11 -3.73 30.42
C PHE A 11 -11.53 -2.68 29.39
N SER A 12 -10.66 -1.70 29.10
CA SER A 12 -10.90 -0.72 28.05
C SER A 12 -10.60 -1.37 26.70
N VAL A 13 -11.64 -1.79 25.98
CA VAL A 13 -11.53 -2.26 24.60
C VAL A 13 -11.30 -1.03 23.71
N LEU A 14 -10.06 -0.83 23.26
CA LEU A 14 -9.78 0.10 22.16
C LEU A 14 -10.31 -0.53 20.87
N THR A 15 -11.55 -0.21 20.51
CA THR A 15 -12.07 -0.46 19.17
C THR A 15 -11.39 0.51 18.22
N THR A 16 -10.42 0.03 17.45
CA THR A 16 -9.94 0.76 16.27
C THR A 16 -11.10 0.83 15.29
N ALA A 17 -11.80 1.95 15.24
CA ALA A 17 -12.78 2.21 14.20
C ALA A 17 -12.06 2.14 12.86
N THR A 18 -12.24 1.05 12.13
CA THR A 18 -11.91 0.99 10.71
C THR A 18 -12.75 2.06 10.05
N ILE A 19 -12.13 3.18 9.68
CA ILE A 19 -12.75 4.16 8.79
C ILE A 19 -13.23 3.34 7.59
N ALA A 20 -14.54 3.33 7.33
CA ALA A 20 -15.09 2.72 6.13
C ALA A 20 -14.46 3.46 4.94
N SER A 21 -13.40 2.87 4.36
CA SER A 21 -12.60 3.50 3.34
C SER A 21 -13.31 3.30 2.01
N ALA A 22 -14.08 4.31 1.58
CA ALA A 22 -14.62 4.37 0.21
C ALA A 22 -13.52 4.65 -0.84
N HIS A 23 -12.30 4.96 -0.40
CA HIS A 23 -11.22 5.36 -1.27
C HIS A 23 -10.65 4.15 -2.03
N PRO A 24 -10.40 4.28 -3.34
CA PRO A 24 -9.55 3.34 -4.06
C PRO A 24 -8.19 3.23 -3.37
N THR A 25 -7.72 2.01 -3.16
CA THR A 25 -6.43 1.73 -2.51
C THR A 25 -5.65 0.71 -3.30
N ILE A 26 -4.34 0.60 -3.04
CA ILE A 26 -3.57 -0.55 -3.51
C ILE A 26 -3.67 -1.63 -2.43
N VAL A 27 -4.24 -2.78 -2.80
CA VAL A 27 -4.49 -3.91 -1.91
C VAL A 27 -3.48 -5.06 -2.12
N SER A 28 -2.66 -4.96 -3.16
CA SER A 28 -1.42 -5.74 -3.21
C SER A 28 -0.44 -5.23 -2.14
N GLY A 29 0.36 -6.13 -1.57
CA GLY A 29 1.39 -5.75 -0.59
C GLY A 29 2.44 -4.78 -1.16
N PRO A 30 3.41 -4.35 -0.32
CA PRO A 30 4.51 -3.51 -0.78
C PRO A 30 5.18 -4.09 -2.02
N ALA A 31 5.56 -3.20 -2.94
CA ALA A 31 6.27 -3.58 -4.14
C ALA A 31 7.77 -3.67 -3.88
N ALA A 32 8.42 -4.72 -4.37
CA ALA A 32 9.88 -4.76 -4.40
C ALA A 32 10.42 -3.88 -5.54
N THR A 33 11.37 -2.98 -5.26
CA THR A 33 12.05 -2.17 -6.29
C THR A 33 12.78 -3.06 -7.30
N THR A 34 12.92 -2.60 -8.54
CA THR A 34 13.53 -3.28 -9.70
C THR A 34 12.91 -4.62 -10.08
N LYS A 35 11.72 -4.96 -9.56
CA LYS A 35 11.01 -6.21 -9.86
C LYS A 35 9.76 -5.96 -10.68
N THR A 36 9.42 -6.97 -11.49
CA THR A 36 8.14 -7.06 -12.17
C THR A 36 7.18 -7.84 -11.28
N GLN A 37 6.04 -7.24 -10.95
CA GLN A 37 5.04 -7.80 -10.03
C GLN A 37 3.63 -7.38 -10.43
N LYS A 38 2.64 -7.92 -9.71
CA LYS A 38 1.25 -7.45 -9.83
C LYS A 38 1.01 -6.37 -8.78
N VAL A 39 0.39 -5.28 -9.21
CA VAL A 39 -0.16 -4.24 -8.36
C VAL A 39 -1.66 -4.22 -8.58
N THR A 40 -2.43 -4.37 -7.50
CA THR A 40 -3.88 -4.50 -7.55
C THR A 40 -4.52 -3.33 -6.83
N PHE A 41 -5.39 -2.62 -7.54
CA PHE A 41 -6.24 -1.57 -7.01
C PHE A 41 -7.53 -2.21 -6.49
N GLY A 42 -7.84 -1.98 -5.22
CA GLY A 42 -9.11 -2.32 -4.60
C GLY A 42 -10.02 -1.09 -4.61
N ILE A 43 -11.21 -1.24 -5.18
CA ILE A 43 -12.24 -0.21 -5.20
C ILE A 43 -13.36 -0.71 -4.30
N ALA A 44 -13.38 -0.16 -3.08
CA ALA A 44 -14.25 -0.67 -2.02
C ALA A 44 -15.71 -0.24 -2.18
N HIS A 45 -15.92 0.95 -2.72
CA HIS A 45 -17.22 1.55 -2.92
C HIS A 45 -17.20 2.43 -4.18
N GLY A 46 -18.38 2.65 -4.71
CA GLY A 46 -18.67 3.66 -5.73
C GLY A 46 -18.78 5.08 -5.18
N CYS A 47 -19.29 6.00 -5.99
CA CYS A 47 -19.38 7.42 -5.68
C CYS A 47 -20.80 7.74 -5.23
N ASP A 48 -20.98 8.28 -4.03
CA ASP A 48 -22.30 8.63 -3.48
C ASP A 48 -23.33 7.47 -3.55
N GLY A 49 -22.86 6.23 -3.38
CA GLY A 49 -23.68 5.01 -3.45
C GLY A 49 -23.99 4.50 -4.86
N ALA A 50 -23.47 5.16 -5.90
CA ALA A 50 -23.58 4.72 -7.29
C ALA A 50 -22.42 3.80 -7.69
N ASP A 51 -22.70 2.74 -8.44
CA ASP A 51 -21.71 1.75 -8.87
C ASP A 51 -20.55 2.36 -9.70
N THR A 52 -19.35 1.82 -9.50
CA THR A 52 -18.17 2.17 -10.31
C THR A 52 -18.26 1.47 -11.66
N VAL A 53 -18.27 2.24 -12.76
CA VAL A 53 -18.38 1.69 -14.12
C VAL A 53 -17.13 1.86 -14.94
N LYS A 54 -16.26 2.80 -14.57
CA LYS A 54 -14.97 3.01 -15.24
C LYS A 54 -13.91 3.45 -14.25
N PHE A 55 -12.69 2.98 -14.47
CA PHE A 55 -11.54 3.29 -13.64
C PHE A 55 -10.31 3.49 -14.51
N ARG A 56 -9.74 4.70 -14.46
CA ARG A 56 -8.54 5.07 -15.19
C ARG A 56 -7.39 5.24 -14.21
N VAL A 57 -6.27 4.60 -14.50
CA VAL A 57 -5.01 4.74 -13.76
C VAL A 57 -4.00 5.44 -14.66
N GLU A 58 -3.48 6.57 -14.20
CA GLU A 58 -2.31 7.21 -14.81
C GLU A 58 -1.03 6.51 -14.30
N ILE A 59 -0.08 6.25 -15.20
CA ILE A 59 1.17 5.56 -14.86
C ILE A 59 2.21 6.59 -14.41
N PRO A 60 2.59 6.62 -13.13
CA PRO A 60 3.53 7.59 -12.60
C PRO A 60 4.97 7.27 -13.02
N ALA A 61 5.87 8.24 -12.80
CA ALA A 61 7.30 8.03 -12.94
C ALA A 61 7.79 6.88 -12.02
N GLY A 62 8.83 6.17 -12.45
CA GLY A 62 9.35 5.02 -11.72
C GLY A 62 8.52 3.73 -11.91
N ILE A 63 7.54 3.74 -12.81
CA ILE A 63 6.78 2.55 -13.21
C ILE A 63 6.98 2.29 -14.71
N SER A 64 7.22 1.04 -15.07
CA SER A 64 7.46 0.64 -16.46
C SER A 64 6.88 -0.74 -16.77
N ALA A 65 7.02 -1.20 -18.02
CA ALA A 65 6.60 -2.53 -18.48
C ALA A 65 5.14 -2.91 -18.13
N VAL A 66 4.25 -1.92 -18.13
CA VAL A 66 2.85 -2.05 -17.70
C VAL A 66 2.05 -2.94 -18.66
N ARG A 67 1.37 -3.93 -18.09
CA ARG A 67 0.45 -4.84 -18.77
C ARG A 67 -0.78 -5.05 -17.88
N PRO A 68 -1.94 -4.49 -18.24
CA PRO A 68 -3.15 -4.68 -17.46
C PRO A 68 -3.72 -6.08 -17.65
N LEU A 69 -4.36 -6.58 -16.59
CA LEU A 69 -5.17 -7.80 -16.65
C LEU A 69 -6.62 -7.42 -17.01
N THR A 70 -7.33 -8.35 -17.67
CA THR A 70 -8.78 -8.26 -17.82
C THR A 70 -9.46 -8.44 -16.46
N SER A 71 -10.63 -7.83 -16.30
CA SER A 71 -11.49 -8.01 -15.12
C SER A 71 -12.94 -8.16 -15.56
N ASP A 72 -13.86 -8.10 -14.59
CA ASP A 72 -15.29 -7.92 -14.78
C ASP A 72 -15.65 -6.61 -15.52
N PHE A 73 -14.77 -5.61 -15.49
CA PHE A 73 -14.86 -4.42 -16.36
C PHE A 73 -14.40 -4.72 -17.81
N GLY A 74 -14.28 -5.99 -18.20
CA GLY A 74 -13.89 -6.40 -19.53
C GLY A 74 -12.43 -6.14 -19.88
N LYS A 75 -12.18 -5.77 -21.14
CA LYS A 75 -10.83 -5.58 -21.68
C LYS A 75 -10.35 -4.15 -21.43
N PRO A 76 -9.20 -3.95 -20.77
CA PRO A 76 -8.66 -2.63 -20.55
C PRO A 76 -8.15 -1.98 -21.84
N VAL A 77 -8.29 -0.66 -21.91
CA VAL A 77 -7.69 0.19 -22.95
C VAL A 77 -6.36 0.74 -22.43
N VAL A 78 -5.31 0.65 -23.26
CA VAL A 78 -3.96 1.10 -22.92
C VAL A 78 -3.60 2.32 -23.77
N THR A 79 -3.34 3.45 -23.12
CA THR A 79 -2.85 4.67 -23.77
C THR A 79 -1.33 4.70 -23.73
N LYS A 80 -0.70 5.16 -24.81
CA LYS A 80 0.76 5.23 -24.92
C LYS A 80 1.23 6.55 -25.51
N THR A 81 2.41 6.98 -25.08
CA THR A 81 3.23 8.00 -25.76
C THR A 81 4.50 7.32 -26.23
N GLY A 82 4.64 7.16 -27.55
CA GLY A 82 5.68 6.32 -28.13
C GLY A 82 5.55 4.86 -27.70
N THR A 83 6.57 4.31 -27.06
CA THR A 83 6.58 2.94 -26.54
C THR A 83 6.11 2.83 -25.08
N SER A 84 5.99 3.96 -24.37
CA SER A 84 5.65 4.02 -22.95
C SER A 84 4.14 4.02 -22.74
N VAL A 85 3.65 3.19 -21.83
CA VAL A 85 2.25 3.23 -21.37
C VAL A 85 2.08 4.41 -20.41
N THR A 86 1.11 5.28 -20.69
CA THR A 86 0.84 6.48 -19.89
C THR A 86 -0.41 6.34 -19.05
N SER A 87 -1.42 5.60 -19.51
CA SER A 87 -2.60 5.28 -18.71
C SER A 87 -3.22 3.95 -19.12
N VAL A 88 -3.98 3.37 -18.19
CA VAL A 88 -4.82 2.20 -18.40
C VAL A 88 -6.22 2.52 -17.94
N THR A 89 -7.22 2.19 -18.76
CA THR A 89 -8.64 2.38 -18.41
C THR A 89 -9.37 1.05 -18.49
N TRP A 90 -10.09 0.71 -17.43
CA TRP A 90 -11.10 -0.35 -17.42
C TRP A 90 -12.48 0.29 -17.45
N GLU A 91 -13.39 -0.27 -18.24
CA GLU A 91 -14.75 0.24 -18.39
C GLU A 91 -15.71 -0.92 -18.61
N LYS A 92 -16.70 -1.03 -17.72
CA LYS A 92 -17.74 -2.05 -17.82
C LYS A 92 -18.44 -2.00 -19.18
N PRO A 93 -18.86 -3.15 -19.72
CA PRO A 93 -19.75 -3.16 -20.88
C PRO A 93 -21.01 -2.32 -20.62
N ALA A 94 -21.53 -1.68 -21.66
CA ALA A 94 -22.74 -0.89 -21.55
C ALA A 94 -23.90 -1.72 -20.98
N GLY A 95 -24.56 -1.21 -19.94
CA GLY A 95 -25.67 -1.88 -19.26
C GLY A 95 -25.28 -2.82 -18.13
N ASP A 96 -23.98 -2.98 -17.84
CA ASP A 96 -23.48 -3.86 -16.77
C ASP A 96 -23.26 -3.13 -15.43
N ALA A 97 -23.71 -1.87 -15.35
CA ALA A 97 -23.75 -1.11 -14.11
C ALA A 97 -24.71 -1.77 -13.13
N GLN A 98 -24.26 -1.94 -11.89
CA GLN A 98 -25.09 -2.42 -10.80
C GLN A 98 -26.06 -1.31 -10.36
N PRO A 99 -27.27 -1.68 -9.89
CA PRO A 99 -28.24 -0.70 -9.42
C PRO A 99 -27.77 0.03 -8.16
N ASP A 100 -26.97 -0.65 -7.34
CA ASP A 100 -26.49 -0.18 -6.03
C ASP A 100 -25.00 -0.51 -5.85
N ASP A 101 -24.33 0.25 -5.00
CA ASP A 101 -22.94 0.03 -4.59
C ASP A 101 -22.80 -1.11 -3.58
N VAL A 102 -22.70 -2.33 -4.09
CA VAL A 102 -22.66 -3.56 -3.27
C VAL A 102 -21.44 -4.45 -3.54
N GLN A 103 -20.56 -4.04 -4.46
CA GLN A 103 -19.46 -4.87 -4.92
C GLN A 103 -18.11 -4.23 -4.61
N PHE A 104 -17.15 -5.09 -4.28
CA PHE A 104 -15.73 -4.74 -4.19
C PHE A 104 -15.05 -5.15 -5.50
N TYR A 105 -14.34 -4.22 -6.13
CA TYR A 105 -13.66 -4.48 -7.41
C TYR A 105 -12.14 -4.53 -7.26
N GLU A 106 -11.51 -5.45 -7.98
CA GLU A 106 -10.05 -5.56 -8.08
C GLU A 106 -9.56 -5.38 -9.51
N LEU A 107 -8.78 -4.33 -9.75
CA LEU A 107 -8.18 -4.05 -11.06
C LEU A 107 -6.67 -4.18 -10.96
N THR A 108 -6.07 -5.03 -11.80
CA THR A 108 -4.67 -5.44 -11.64
C THR A 108 -3.80 -5.06 -12.81
N LEU A 109 -2.64 -4.47 -12.52
CA LEU A 109 -1.54 -4.25 -13.44
C LEU A 109 -0.40 -5.23 -13.14
N ARG A 110 0.12 -5.93 -14.16
CA ARG A 110 1.49 -6.47 -14.10
C ARG A 110 2.45 -5.40 -14.61
N LEU A 111 3.31 -4.91 -13.73
CA LEU A 111 4.22 -3.79 -14.03
C LEU A 111 5.59 -4.02 -13.41
N ARG A 112 6.57 -3.24 -13.83
CA ARG A 112 7.89 -3.15 -13.22
C ARG A 112 7.98 -1.89 -12.39
N VAL A 113 8.48 -2.02 -11.17
CA VAL A 113 8.70 -0.89 -10.26
C VAL A 113 10.17 -0.53 -10.31
N ASP A 114 10.50 0.62 -10.87
CA ASP A 114 11.85 1.18 -10.98
C ASP A 114 12.09 2.32 -9.98
N ALA A 115 11.05 2.72 -9.24
CA ALA A 115 11.16 3.67 -8.14
C ALA A 115 12.14 3.17 -7.06
N PRO A 116 12.91 4.06 -6.40
CA PRO A 116 13.85 3.68 -5.35
C PRO A 116 13.17 2.98 -4.18
N ALA A 117 13.90 2.10 -3.50
CA ALA A 117 13.41 1.52 -2.24
C ALA A 117 13.21 2.61 -1.18
N PHE A 118 12.37 2.31 -0.19
CA PHE A 118 12.01 3.21 0.91
C PHE A 118 11.28 4.48 0.44
N THR A 119 10.56 4.38 -0.68
CA THR A 119 9.73 5.46 -1.21
C THR A 119 8.28 5.02 -1.32
N THR A 120 7.39 5.98 -1.55
CA THR A 120 5.99 5.74 -1.89
C THR A 120 5.72 6.31 -3.27
N VAL A 121 5.15 5.49 -4.15
CA VAL A 121 4.69 5.92 -5.48
C VAL A 121 3.19 6.12 -5.43
N LEU A 122 2.73 7.33 -5.72
CA LEU A 122 1.30 7.62 -5.84
C LEU A 122 0.83 7.33 -7.26
N PHE A 123 -0.28 6.62 -7.40
CA PHE A 123 -0.94 6.37 -8.67
C PHE A 123 -2.16 7.28 -8.79
N PRO A 124 -2.12 8.35 -9.61
CA PRO A 124 -3.32 9.14 -9.87
C PRO A 124 -4.38 8.25 -10.54
N VAL A 125 -5.58 8.22 -9.98
CA VAL A 125 -6.69 7.45 -10.54
C VAL A 125 -7.94 8.29 -10.69
N TYR A 126 -8.78 7.94 -11.65
CA TYR A 126 -10.06 8.58 -11.90
C TYR A 126 -11.13 7.50 -11.89
N GLN A 127 -12.04 7.61 -10.93
CA GLN A 127 -13.14 6.69 -10.74
C GLN A 127 -14.39 7.32 -11.33
N THR A 128 -15.04 6.64 -12.26
CA THR A 128 -16.30 7.07 -12.83
C THR A 128 -17.42 6.17 -12.33
N CYS A 129 -18.44 6.78 -11.75
CA CYS A 129 -19.59 6.11 -11.17
C CYS A 129 -20.87 6.46 -11.92
N LYS A 130 -21.80 5.50 -11.99
CA LYS A 130 -23.05 5.66 -12.73
C LYS A 130 -24.25 5.49 -11.78
N PRO A 131 -24.95 6.58 -11.43
CA PRO A 131 -26.21 6.46 -10.69
C PRO A 131 -27.30 5.86 -11.60
N ALA A 132 -28.31 5.24 -10.99
CA ALA A 132 -29.47 4.69 -11.70
C ALA A 132 -30.21 5.74 -12.54
N VAL A 133 -30.24 6.99 -12.06
CA VAL A 133 -30.81 8.15 -12.76
C VAL A 133 -29.81 9.29 -12.72
N GLY A 134 -29.44 9.83 -13.89
CA GLY A 134 -28.56 10.99 -14.00
C GLY A 134 -27.28 10.75 -14.80
N PRO A 135 -26.41 11.77 -14.91
CA PRO A 135 -25.13 11.67 -15.58
C PRO A 135 -24.13 10.84 -14.78
N GLU A 136 -23.05 10.40 -15.43
CA GLU A 136 -21.89 9.83 -14.74
C GLU A 136 -21.18 10.89 -13.90
N ILE A 137 -20.55 10.44 -12.82
CA ILE A 137 -19.75 11.25 -11.90
C ILE A 137 -18.32 10.76 -11.99
N GLU A 138 -17.36 11.62 -12.32
CA GLU A 138 -15.93 11.29 -12.25
C GLU A 138 -15.32 11.93 -11.00
N VAL A 139 -14.66 11.11 -10.17
CA VAL A 139 -13.93 11.53 -8.97
C VAL A 139 -12.42 11.36 -9.22
N PRO A 140 -11.63 12.44 -9.18
CA PRO A 140 -10.18 12.37 -9.32
C PRO A 140 -9.49 12.12 -7.98
N TRP A 141 -8.82 10.97 -7.85
CA TRP A 141 -8.01 10.59 -6.69
C TRP A 141 -6.53 10.81 -7.01
N ILE A 142 -6.09 12.06 -6.87
CA ILE A 142 -4.78 12.51 -7.38
C ILE A 142 -3.91 13.19 -6.31
N GLU A 143 -4.48 13.48 -5.14
CA GLU A 143 -3.80 14.23 -4.09
C GLU A 143 -2.88 13.34 -3.26
N ALA A 144 -1.94 13.97 -2.56
CA ALA A 144 -1.15 13.26 -1.55
C ALA A 144 -2.02 12.92 -0.33
N PRO A 145 -1.73 11.81 0.38
CA PRO A 145 -2.38 11.52 1.67
C PRO A 145 -2.26 12.70 2.64
N GLY A 146 -3.39 13.13 3.20
CA GLY A 146 -3.47 14.31 4.09
C GLY A 146 -3.58 15.66 3.38
N GLY A 147 -3.67 15.66 2.04
CA GLY A 147 -4.04 16.85 1.24
C GLY A 147 -5.51 17.25 1.40
N THR A 148 -5.90 18.33 0.71
CA THR A 148 -7.26 18.89 0.79
C THR A 148 -8.27 18.21 -0.14
N GLY A 149 -7.84 17.24 -0.94
CA GLY A 149 -8.70 16.49 -1.87
C GLY A 149 -8.48 14.99 -1.75
N GLU A 150 -8.96 14.26 -2.77
CA GLU A 150 -9.03 12.81 -2.71
C GLU A 150 -7.65 12.15 -2.92
N PRO A 151 -7.18 11.35 -1.95
CA PRO A 151 -5.82 10.84 -1.99
C PRO A 151 -5.65 9.75 -3.04
N ALA A 152 -4.59 9.87 -3.84
CA ALA A 152 -4.18 8.85 -4.79
C ALA A 152 -3.78 7.54 -4.07
N PRO A 153 -4.12 6.37 -4.62
CA PRO A 153 -3.60 5.09 -4.15
C PRO A 153 -2.06 5.09 -4.04
N ALA A 154 -1.57 4.69 -2.86
CA ALA A 154 -0.16 4.73 -2.51
C ALA A 154 0.49 3.34 -2.57
N LEU A 155 1.52 3.18 -3.40
CA LEU A 155 2.34 1.97 -3.48
C LEU A 155 3.61 2.16 -2.65
N ILE A 156 3.71 1.41 -1.55
CA ILE A 156 4.95 1.33 -0.78
C ILE A 156 6.00 0.57 -1.59
N VAL A 157 7.20 1.12 -1.75
CA VAL A 157 8.31 0.48 -2.45
C VAL A 157 9.36 0.01 -1.44
N ALA A 158 9.40 -1.29 -1.22
CA ALA A 158 10.36 -1.97 -0.34
C ALA A 158 11.64 -2.36 -1.11
N PRO A 159 12.75 -2.59 -0.38
CA PRO A 159 13.94 -3.19 -0.97
C PRO A 159 13.63 -4.56 -1.59
N ALA A 160 14.22 -4.83 -2.76
CA ALA A 160 14.23 -6.19 -3.28
C ALA A 160 15.09 -7.08 -2.39
N HIS A 161 14.59 -8.28 -2.10
CA HIS A 161 15.25 -9.25 -1.25
C HIS A 161 15.02 -10.68 -1.74
N ILE A 162 15.80 -11.61 -1.20
CA ILE A 162 15.65 -13.06 -1.36
C ILE A 162 15.51 -13.72 0.01
N PRO A 163 15.04 -14.98 0.11
CA PRO A 163 15.02 -15.69 1.38
C PRO A 163 16.41 -15.75 2.04
N GLY A 164 16.48 -15.54 3.36
CA GLY A 164 17.73 -15.53 4.11
C GLY A 164 18.30 -14.12 4.36
N TRP A 165 19.61 -14.04 4.58
CA TRP A 165 20.30 -12.79 4.91
C TRP A 165 20.58 -11.95 3.67
N ASN A 166 20.13 -10.70 3.73
CA ASN A 166 20.31 -9.68 2.71
C ASN A 166 21.08 -8.50 3.31
N LYS A 167 22.03 -7.96 2.57
CA LYS A 167 22.69 -6.69 2.91
C LYS A 167 22.01 -5.58 2.12
N ILE A 168 21.43 -4.61 2.80
CA ILE A 168 20.76 -3.45 2.19
C ILE A 168 21.51 -2.20 2.62
N THR A 169 21.93 -1.37 1.66
CA THR A 169 22.52 -0.05 1.95
C THR A 169 21.52 1.01 1.52
N LEU A 170 21.20 1.95 2.42
CA LEU A 170 20.33 3.08 2.08
C LEU A 170 21.07 4.04 1.15
N ASP A 171 20.36 4.58 0.15
CA ASP A 171 20.93 5.55 -0.77
C ASP A 171 21.37 6.83 -0.05
N ALA A 172 22.26 7.60 -0.68
CA ALA A 172 22.90 8.77 -0.09
C ALA A 172 21.95 9.94 0.29
N THR A 173 20.67 9.84 -0.09
CA THR A 173 19.63 10.82 0.24
C THR A 173 18.46 10.22 1.01
N THR A 174 18.45 8.90 1.25
CA THR A 174 17.31 8.20 1.83
C THR A 174 17.35 8.29 3.34
N THR A 175 16.29 8.83 3.94
CA THR A 175 16.02 8.77 5.38
C THR A 175 14.69 8.06 5.59
N VAL A 176 14.64 7.10 6.51
CA VAL A 176 13.42 6.38 6.86
C VAL A 176 13.06 6.69 8.30
N PRO A 177 11.95 7.39 8.56
CA PRO A 177 11.49 7.64 9.91
C PRO A 177 11.33 6.33 10.70
N ALA A 178 11.67 6.33 11.98
CA ALA A 178 11.60 5.16 12.85
C ALA A 178 10.21 4.50 12.80
N ALA A 179 9.15 5.32 12.77
CA ALA A 179 7.76 4.88 12.69
C ALA A 179 7.41 4.17 11.37
N SER A 180 8.18 4.40 10.30
CA SER A 180 7.95 3.83 8.96
C SER A 180 8.82 2.60 8.68
N ILE A 181 9.72 2.20 9.58
CA ILE A 181 10.58 1.02 9.37
C ILE A 181 9.73 -0.24 9.11
N ALA A 182 8.68 -0.44 9.91
CA ALA A 182 7.75 -1.56 9.75
C ALA A 182 6.99 -1.53 8.42
N THR A 183 6.78 -0.35 7.83
CA THR A 183 6.11 -0.20 6.52
C THR A 183 6.94 -0.80 5.38
N TYR A 184 8.28 -0.66 5.45
CA TYR A 184 9.18 -1.10 4.38
C TYR A 184 9.84 -2.46 4.63
N LEU A 185 9.98 -2.85 5.90
CA LEU A 185 10.72 -4.05 6.32
C LEU A 185 9.86 -4.95 7.24
N GLY A 186 8.54 -4.80 7.20
CA GLY A 186 7.62 -5.50 8.11
C GLY A 186 7.50 -7.00 7.87
N ASP A 187 7.86 -7.45 6.66
CA ASP A 187 7.95 -8.85 6.25
C ASP A 187 9.30 -9.51 6.61
N ALA A 188 10.26 -8.73 7.12
CA ALA A 188 11.52 -9.27 7.62
C ALA A 188 11.33 -9.96 8.99
N GLN A 189 12.03 -11.08 9.19
CA GLN A 189 12.13 -11.74 10.49
C GLN A 189 12.90 -10.87 11.50
N ILE A 190 13.99 -10.25 11.07
CA ILE A 190 14.81 -9.34 11.87
C ILE A 190 15.65 -8.41 10.97
N VAL A 191 15.79 -7.17 11.39
CA VAL A 191 16.62 -6.12 10.77
C VAL A 191 17.71 -5.72 11.75
N TRP A 192 18.96 -5.64 11.29
CA TRP A 192 20.10 -5.15 12.06
C TRP A 192 20.74 -3.94 11.40
N ARG A 193 21.06 -2.92 12.21
CA ARG A 193 21.97 -1.82 11.87
C ARG A 193 23.07 -1.79 12.93
N GLY A 194 24.26 -2.29 12.58
CA GLY A 194 25.32 -2.51 13.58
C GLY A 194 24.83 -3.48 14.66
N SER A 195 24.86 -3.06 15.93
CA SER A 195 24.34 -3.83 17.07
C SER A 195 22.88 -3.53 17.42
N ALA A 196 22.20 -2.65 16.68
CA ALA A 196 20.82 -2.30 16.93
C ALA A 196 19.88 -3.15 16.05
N ALA A 197 18.82 -3.72 16.61
CA ALA A 197 17.89 -4.59 15.89
C ALA A 197 16.42 -4.19 16.02
N PHE A 198 15.66 -4.48 14.97
CA PHE A 198 14.21 -4.36 14.89
C PHE A 198 13.59 -5.67 14.37
N SER A 199 12.41 -6.01 14.89
CA SER A 199 11.55 -7.07 14.38
C SER A 199 10.10 -6.72 14.71
N THR A 200 9.19 -7.02 13.80
CA THR A 200 7.74 -6.95 14.06
C THR A 200 7.28 -8.06 15.02
N ASN A 201 8.11 -9.09 15.24
CA ASN A 201 7.83 -10.16 16.18
C ASN A 201 8.30 -9.81 17.59
N ALA A 202 7.35 -9.67 18.52
CA ALA A 202 7.64 -9.32 19.92
C ALA A 202 8.53 -10.34 20.64
N ASN A 203 8.44 -11.64 20.33
CA ASN A 203 9.31 -12.66 20.91
C ASN A 203 10.76 -12.51 20.42
N THR A 204 10.94 -12.20 19.14
CA THR A 204 12.26 -11.88 18.59
C THR A 204 12.83 -10.63 19.27
N MET A 205 12.02 -9.59 19.49
CA MET A 205 12.46 -8.39 20.20
C MET A 205 12.83 -8.66 21.68
N ALA A 206 12.13 -9.56 22.37
CA ALA A 206 12.50 -9.98 23.72
C ALA A 206 13.87 -10.70 23.73
N GLN A 207 14.15 -11.53 22.71
CA GLN A 207 15.47 -12.17 22.57
C GLN A 207 16.57 -11.16 22.28
N VAL A 208 16.32 -10.16 21.44
CA VAL A 208 17.25 -9.04 21.20
C VAL A 208 17.58 -8.34 22.52
N ALA A 209 16.56 -7.99 23.31
CA ALA A 209 16.76 -7.30 24.60
C ALA A 209 17.55 -8.13 25.62
N ALA A 210 17.47 -9.47 25.55
CA ALA A 210 18.22 -10.38 26.40
C ALA A 210 19.65 -10.68 25.89
N THR A 211 19.99 -10.28 24.66
CA THR A 211 21.29 -10.60 24.03
C THR A 211 22.36 -9.57 24.44
N PRO A 212 23.46 -9.97 25.09
CA PRO A 212 24.52 -9.04 25.48
C PRO A 212 25.10 -8.29 24.29
N GLY A 213 25.14 -6.96 24.39
CA GLY A 213 25.68 -6.06 23.36
C GLY A 213 24.70 -5.72 22.23
N ALA A 214 23.52 -6.34 22.17
CA ALA A 214 22.46 -5.94 21.25
C ALA A 214 21.65 -4.78 21.85
N THR A 215 21.16 -3.90 20.98
CA THR A 215 20.26 -2.79 21.35
C THR A 215 19.02 -2.80 20.47
N VAL A 216 17.96 -2.12 20.91
CA VAL A 216 16.79 -1.89 20.07
C VAL A 216 17.12 -0.82 19.04
N LEU A 217 16.82 -1.09 17.78
CA LEU A 217 16.87 -0.10 16.71
C LEU A 217 15.77 0.94 16.95
N SER A 218 16.15 1.99 17.69
CA SER A 218 15.34 3.15 18.00
C SER A 218 15.92 4.34 17.22
N GLY A 219 15.07 5.05 16.50
CA GLY A 219 15.45 6.17 15.65
C GLY A 219 15.46 5.85 14.16
N ASP A 220 15.56 6.92 13.38
CA ASP A 220 15.45 6.89 11.93
C ASP A 220 16.63 6.11 11.30
N LEU A 221 16.39 5.51 10.15
CA LEU A 221 17.45 5.04 9.27
C LEU A 221 17.97 6.22 8.47
N LEU A 222 19.28 6.41 8.45
CA LEU A 222 19.93 7.57 7.85
C LEU A 222 20.59 7.20 6.51
N PRO A 223 20.93 8.19 5.68
CA PRO A 223 21.62 7.94 4.43
C PRO A 223 22.90 7.12 4.62
N ASN A 224 23.13 6.16 3.74
CA ASN A 224 24.27 5.22 3.77
C ASN A 224 24.26 4.21 4.93
N ASP A 225 23.19 4.14 5.74
CA ASP A 225 23.05 3.07 6.73
C ASP A 225 23.12 1.70 6.03
N VAL A 226 23.88 0.79 6.63
CA VAL A 226 23.99 -0.61 6.18
C VAL A 226 23.15 -1.48 7.10
N LEU A 227 22.16 -2.12 6.51
CA LEU A 227 21.27 -3.07 7.17
C LEU A 227 21.64 -4.50 6.80
N TRP A 228 21.59 -5.38 7.79
CA TRP A 228 21.53 -6.83 7.58
C TRP A 228 20.12 -7.29 7.93
N VAL A 229 19.40 -7.76 6.92
CA VAL A 229 17.98 -8.10 7.04
C VAL A 229 17.78 -9.56 6.71
N LYS A 230 17.08 -10.29 7.59
CA LYS A 230 16.70 -11.67 7.35
C LYS A 230 15.23 -11.72 6.97
N TYR A 231 14.93 -12.28 5.80
CA TYR A 231 13.59 -12.61 5.34
C TYR A 231 13.34 -14.12 5.44
#